data_AF-A0A6B8VMU3-F1
#
_entry.id   AF-A0A6B8VMU3-F1
#
_cell.length_a   1.000
_cell.length_b   1.000
_cell.length_c   1.000
_cell.angle_alpha   90.00
_cell.angle_beta   90.00
_cell.angle_gamma   90.00
#
_symmetry.space_group_name_H-M   'P 1'
#
loop_
_entity.id
_entity.type
_entity.pdbx_description
1 polymer ?
#
loop_
_entity_poly.entity_id
_entity_poly.type
_entity_poly.pdbx_seq_one_letter_code
_entity_poly.pdbx_strand_id
1 'polypeptide(L)'
;MKFLEKISGFFYPIVVVCIVAGLFWQGMSWLDAHSGTPASRIPSGIAQTAGIIAVVAFTWLMEKLMPIRALSELRWVYRERPRQRRRSLDADSVTQLIANALFGSIVGAALGHAMVGAVGAVALRAFLGALKPARLSQLLSAGRTRLIGLSSLHVQDNELASDALTGMWMSSPRAFARPLALRRLQRRSYLLVIALIQCANALATANSAGIGAFIVFSLTWTILGAGVYRCGDLRKLTPTPWPGYFMAAGHALVGMAFMAYVWPMPWTALAMMAVAIGFGSYQRGQPRRVVSLTYVDNGMGMSAPPELVYYYLKGLPLVVMAAGAALAI
;
A
#
# COMPACT_ATOMS: atom_id res chain seq x y z
N MET A 1 17.87 17.06 29.91
CA MET A 1 18.44 16.90 28.54
C MET A 1 17.99 15.62 27.85
N LYS A 2 18.27 14.40 28.36
CA LYS A 2 17.86 13.12 27.71
C LYS A 2 16.37 12.96 27.37
N PHE A 3 15.47 13.59 28.13
CA PHE A 3 14.03 13.57 27.86
C PHE A 3 13.65 14.46 26.66
N LEU A 4 14.25 15.65 26.57
CA LEU A 4 14.05 16.57 25.44
C LEU A 4 14.65 16.01 24.15
N GLU A 5 15.79 15.32 24.22
CA GLU A 5 16.37 14.60 23.08
C GLU A 5 15.47 13.46 22.58
N LYS A 6 14.86 12.69 23.50
CA LYS A 6 13.89 11.64 23.14
C LYS A 6 12.62 12.20 22.53
N ILE A 7 12.12 13.32 23.06
CA ILE A 7 10.97 14.02 22.50
C ILE A 7 11.31 14.55 21.11
N SER A 8 12.42 15.26 20.97
CA SER A 8 12.90 15.79 19.69
C SER A 8 13.06 14.67 18.65
N GLY A 9 13.74 13.56 19.01
CA GLY A 9 13.93 12.42 18.11
C GLY A 9 12.62 11.73 17.69
N PHE A 10 11.55 11.84 18.48
CA PHE A 10 10.23 11.31 18.13
C PHE A 10 9.41 12.29 17.27
N PHE A 11 9.42 13.58 17.60
CA PHE A 11 8.63 14.59 16.90
C PHE A 11 9.24 15.03 15.57
N TYR A 12 10.57 15.06 15.47
CA TYR A 12 11.27 15.49 14.27
C TYR A 12 10.82 14.74 12.99
N PRO A 13 10.76 13.39 12.94
CA PRO A 13 10.27 12.69 11.75
C PRO A 13 8.78 12.96 11.47
N ILE A 14 7.96 13.19 12.50
CA ILE A 14 6.55 13.54 12.33
C ILE A 14 6.43 14.90 11.63
N VAL A 15 7.21 15.89 12.08
CA VAL A 15 7.23 17.23 11.47
C VAL A 15 7.67 17.16 10.01
N VAL A 16 8.74 16.43 9.71
CA VAL A 16 9.22 16.26 8.32
C VAL A 16 8.14 15.61 7.44
N VAL A 17 7.48 14.55 7.92
CA VAL A 17 6.38 13.91 7.19
C VAL A 17 5.21 14.88 6.96
N CYS A 18 4.84 15.67 7.97
CA CYS A 18 3.78 16.69 7.84
C CYS A 18 4.14 17.78 6.83
N ILE A 19 5.40 18.25 6.80
CA ILE A 19 5.88 19.23 5.82
C ILE A 19 5.79 18.64 4.41
N VAL A 20 6.31 17.43 4.21
CA VAL A 20 6.28 16.76 2.89
C VAL A 20 4.84 16.53 2.44
N ALA A 21 3.95 16.08 3.34
CA ALA A 21 2.54 15.89 3.03
C ALA A 21 1.84 17.21 2.70
N GLY A 22 2.16 18.30 3.42
CA GLY A 22 1.63 19.64 3.17
C GLY A 22 2.08 20.20 1.83
N LEU A 23 3.37 20.12 1.51
CA LEU A 23 3.92 20.52 0.21
C LEU A 23 3.33 19.70 -0.93
N PHE A 24 3.18 18.39 -0.73
CA PHE A 24 2.51 17.52 -1.69
C PHE A 24 1.07 17.95 -1.93
N TRP A 25 0.28 18.13 -0.87
CA TRP A 25 -1.12 18.58 -0.98
C TRP A 25 -1.24 19.94 -1.67
N GLN A 26 -0.38 20.89 -1.30
CA GLN A 26 -0.34 22.22 -1.91
C GLN A 26 0.01 22.13 -3.40
N GLY A 27 1.04 21.36 -3.77
CA GLY A 27 1.40 21.12 -5.17
C GLY A 27 0.28 20.48 -5.97
N MET A 28 -0.42 19.49 -5.40
CA MET A 28 -1.57 18.86 -6.03
C MET A 28 -2.74 19.83 -6.22
N SER A 29 -3.06 20.65 -5.21
CA SER A 29 -4.13 21.64 -5.31
C SER A 29 -3.82 22.75 -6.33
N TRP A 30 -2.54 23.14 -6.44
CA TRP A 30 -2.09 24.08 -7.45
C TRP A 30 -2.24 23.49 -8.86
N LEU A 31 -1.83 22.23 -9.05
CA LEU A 31 -2.01 21.52 -10.32
C LEU A 31 -3.48 21.40 -10.71
N ASP A 32 -4.35 21.03 -9.76
CA ASP A 32 -5.80 20.91 -10.01
C ASP A 32 -6.40 22.23 -10.51
N ALA A 33 -6.02 23.35 -9.86
CA ALA A 33 -6.47 24.69 -10.23
C ALA A 33 -5.97 25.19 -11.59
N HIS A 34 -4.83 24.69 -12.08
CA HIS A 34 -4.19 25.15 -13.32
C HIS A 34 -4.26 24.12 -14.46
N SER A 35 -4.69 22.91 -14.17
CA SER A 35 -4.94 21.91 -15.19
C SER A 35 -6.24 22.21 -15.93
N GLY A 36 -6.25 22.04 -17.25
CA GLY A 36 -7.49 22.05 -18.03
C GLY A 36 -8.31 20.76 -17.88
N THR A 37 -7.96 19.87 -16.94
CA THR A 37 -8.58 18.55 -16.87
C THR A 37 -10.01 18.64 -16.37
N PRO A 38 -10.98 17.96 -17.02
CA PRO A 38 -12.34 18.00 -16.55
C PRO A 38 -12.44 17.24 -15.23
N ALA A 39 -13.07 17.87 -14.24
CA ALA A 39 -13.34 17.22 -12.96
C ALA A 39 -14.04 15.88 -13.17
N SER A 40 -13.58 14.86 -12.44
CA SER A 40 -14.30 13.58 -12.41
C SER A 40 -15.74 13.80 -11.94
N ARG A 41 -16.69 13.08 -12.54
CA ARG A 41 -18.12 13.19 -12.22
C ARG A 41 -18.65 11.85 -11.73
N ILE A 42 -18.07 11.34 -10.65
CA ILE A 42 -18.54 10.11 -10.03
C ILE A 42 -19.83 10.42 -9.25
N PRO A 43 -20.95 9.71 -9.49
CA PRO A 43 -22.15 9.85 -8.68
C PRO A 43 -21.86 9.65 -7.19
N SER A 44 -22.43 10.50 -6.33
CA SER A 44 -22.15 10.52 -4.89
C SER A 44 -22.38 9.15 -4.22
N GLY A 45 -23.45 8.44 -4.61
CA GLY A 45 -23.73 7.10 -4.10
C GLY A 45 -22.64 6.06 -4.44
N ILE A 46 -22.03 6.16 -5.64
CA ILE A 46 -20.92 5.30 -6.03
C ILE A 46 -19.66 5.65 -5.22
N ALA A 47 -19.35 6.93 -5.08
CA ALA A 47 -18.20 7.39 -4.30
C ALA A 47 -18.29 6.96 -2.82
N GLN A 48 -19.47 7.10 -2.19
CA GLN A 48 -19.70 6.66 -0.82
C GLN A 48 -19.56 5.14 -0.66
N THR A 49 -20.19 4.36 -1.54
CA THR A 49 -20.10 2.89 -1.52
C THR A 49 -18.66 2.43 -1.71
N ALA A 50 -17.93 3.05 -2.65
CA ALA A 50 -16.53 2.77 -2.87
C ALA A 50 -15.67 3.12 -1.64
N GLY A 51 -15.94 4.23 -0.97
CA GLY A 51 -15.25 4.60 0.28
C GLY A 51 -15.44 3.57 1.39
N ILE A 52 -16.67 3.07 1.58
CA ILE A 52 -16.96 2.00 2.54
C ILE A 52 -16.19 0.72 2.16
N ILE A 53 -16.24 0.32 0.88
CA ILE A 53 -15.51 -0.86 0.39
C ILE A 53 -14.00 -0.70 0.64
N ALA A 54 -13.43 0.47 0.36
CA ALA A 54 -12.01 0.74 0.57
C ALA A 54 -11.61 0.56 2.05
N VAL A 55 -12.36 1.18 2.97
CA VAL A 55 -12.10 1.09 4.42
C VAL A 55 -12.28 -0.33 4.93
N VAL A 56 -13.34 -1.03 4.52
CA VAL A 56 -13.61 -2.41 4.95
C VAL A 56 -12.53 -3.36 4.42
N ALA A 57 -12.22 -3.30 3.12
CA ALA A 57 -11.24 -4.17 2.50
C ALA A 57 -9.83 -3.91 3.06
N PHE A 58 -9.45 -2.64 3.27
CA PHE A 58 -8.18 -2.28 3.89
C PHE A 58 -8.09 -2.80 5.34
N THR A 59 -9.11 -2.55 6.15
CA THR A 59 -9.14 -2.99 7.55
C THR A 59 -9.08 -4.52 7.64
N TRP A 60 -9.79 -5.23 6.76
CA TRP A 60 -9.75 -6.69 6.67
C TRP A 60 -8.37 -7.20 6.22
N LEU A 61 -7.78 -6.60 5.19
CA LEU A 61 -6.46 -6.97 4.68
C LEU A 61 -5.40 -6.81 5.76
N MET A 62 -5.43 -5.67 6.47
CA MET A 62 -4.54 -5.44 7.61
C MET A 62 -4.75 -6.49 8.70
N GLU A 63 -5.95 -7.04 8.89
CA GLU A 63 -6.24 -7.97 10.01
C GLU A 63 -5.78 -9.38 9.66
N LYS A 64 -5.71 -9.66 8.35
CA LYS A 64 -5.09 -10.88 7.81
C LYS A 64 -3.58 -10.81 7.88
N LEU A 65 -2.96 -9.70 7.45
CA LEU A 65 -1.49 -9.59 7.35
C LEU A 65 -0.83 -9.24 8.69
N MET A 66 -1.46 -8.41 9.51
CA MET A 66 -0.93 -7.94 10.78
C MET A 66 -2.03 -7.98 11.84
N PRO A 67 -2.37 -9.15 12.41
CA PRO A 67 -3.49 -9.24 13.35
C PRO A 67 -3.32 -8.33 14.56
N ILE A 68 -4.36 -7.56 14.92
CA ILE A 68 -4.28 -6.68 16.10
C ILE A 68 -4.17 -7.49 17.39
N ARG A 69 -4.78 -8.69 17.42
CA ARG A 69 -4.66 -9.63 18.55
C ARG A 69 -3.42 -10.54 18.48
N ALA A 70 -2.35 -10.15 17.80
CA ALA A 70 -1.09 -10.91 17.82
C ALA A 70 -0.34 -10.83 19.17
N LEU A 71 0.19 -11.96 19.65
CA LEU A 71 1.09 -12.03 20.82
C LEU A 71 2.43 -12.64 20.39
N SER A 72 3.52 -11.89 20.51
CA SER A 72 4.85 -12.44 20.22
C SER A 72 5.29 -13.43 21.29
N GLU A 73 6.06 -14.44 20.89
CA GLU A 73 6.60 -15.45 21.80
C GLU A 73 7.49 -14.83 22.88
N LEU A 74 8.34 -13.88 22.49
CA LEU A 74 9.17 -13.11 23.43
C LEU A 74 8.31 -12.39 24.48
N ARG A 75 7.24 -11.72 24.07
CA ARG A 75 6.35 -11.01 24.99
C ARG A 75 5.61 -11.97 25.91
N TRP A 76 5.18 -13.12 25.39
CA TRP A 76 4.56 -14.16 26.20
C TRP A 76 5.50 -14.67 27.29
N VAL A 77 6.72 -15.08 26.91
CA VAL A 77 7.71 -15.67 27.82
C VAL A 77 8.17 -14.67 28.89
N TYR A 78 8.51 -13.45 28.49
CA TYR A 78 9.18 -12.49 29.38
C TYR A 78 8.26 -11.49 30.08
N ARG A 79 7.01 -11.30 29.63
CA ARG A 79 6.10 -10.30 30.24
C ARG A 79 4.76 -10.87 30.67
N GLU A 80 4.04 -11.55 29.79
CA GLU A 80 2.65 -11.92 30.07
C GLU A 80 2.55 -13.17 30.96
N ARG A 81 3.32 -14.23 30.68
CA ARG A 81 3.35 -15.47 31.48
C ARG A 81 3.76 -15.22 32.94
N PRO A 82 4.83 -14.46 33.25
CA PRO A 82 5.25 -14.24 34.64
C PRO A 82 4.27 -13.36 35.42
N ARG A 83 3.57 -12.43 34.75
CA ARG A 83 2.69 -11.46 35.42
C ARG A 83 1.27 -11.97 35.63
N GLN A 84 0.87 -13.06 34.97
CA GLN A 84 -0.50 -13.59 34.99
C GLN A 84 -1.61 -12.53 34.74
N ARG A 85 -1.28 -11.45 34.02
CA ARG A 85 -2.21 -10.33 33.78
C ARG A 85 -2.89 -10.45 32.42
N ARG A 86 -4.04 -9.79 32.30
CA ARG A 86 -4.69 -9.57 31.00
C ARG A 86 -3.80 -8.71 30.12
N ARG A 87 -3.68 -9.13 28.86
CA ARG A 87 -2.87 -8.48 27.83
C ARG A 87 -3.28 -7.03 27.60
N SER A 88 -2.31 -6.12 27.61
CA SER A 88 -2.47 -4.75 27.12
C SER A 88 -2.16 -4.63 25.61
N LEU A 89 -2.63 -3.56 24.96
CA LEU A 89 -2.20 -3.20 23.61
C LEU A 89 -0.68 -2.92 23.62
N ASP A 90 0.05 -3.46 22.63
CA ASP A 90 1.44 -3.05 22.37
C ASP A 90 1.49 -1.82 21.46
N ALA A 91 2.67 -1.18 21.42
CA ALA A 91 2.98 -0.09 20.51
C ALA A 91 2.61 -0.44 19.05
N ASP A 92 2.92 -1.65 18.58
CA ASP A 92 2.56 -2.08 17.21
C ASP A 92 1.06 -2.07 16.96
N SER A 93 0.25 -2.54 17.92
CA SER A 93 -1.21 -2.49 17.78
C SER A 93 -1.73 -1.06 17.79
N VAL A 94 -1.13 -0.17 18.59
CA VAL A 94 -1.49 1.26 18.62
C VAL A 94 -1.13 1.92 17.29
N THR A 95 0.07 1.69 16.77
CA THR A 95 0.51 2.21 15.46
C THR A 95 -0.41 1.73 14.33
N GLN A 96 -0.84 0.46 14.36
CA GLN A 96 -1.81 -0.05 13.38
C GLN A 96 -3.19 0.59 13.51
N LEU A 97 -3.67 0.85 14.73
CA LEU A 97 -4.93 1.56 14.94
C LEU A 97 -4.85 3.00 14.41
N ILE A 98 -3.74 3.69 14.66
CA ILE A 98 -3.48 5.03 14.14
C ILE A 98 -3.44 4.99 12.60
N ALA A 99 -2.71 4.05 12.00
CA ALA A 99 -2.66 3.91 10.55
C ALA A 99 -4.05 3.64 9.94
N ASN A 100 -4.88 2.81 10.59
CA ASN A 100 -6.24 2.54 10.14
C ASN A 100 -7.16 3.76 10.31
N ALA A 101 -7.01 4.49 11.41
CA ALA A 101 -7.73 5.74 11.66
C ALA A 101 -7.38 6.80 10.63
N LEU A 102 -6.10 6.94 10.28
CA LEU A 102 -5.62 7.87 9.25
C LEU A 102 -6.18 7.51 7.88
N PHE A 103 -6.13 6.24 7.48
CA PHE A 103 -6.71 5.79 6.22
C PHE A 103 -8.22 6.07 6.17
N GLY A 104 -8.95 5.70 7.24
CA GLY A 104 -10.38 5.99 7.36
C GLY A 104 -10.70 7.49 7.35
N SER A 105 -9.85 8.31 7.97
CA SER A 105 -9.99 9.77 7.99
C SER A 105 -9.80 10.37 6.59
N ILE A 106 -8.79 9.92 5.83
CA ILE A 106 -8.52 10.40 4.47
C ILE A 106 -9.71 10.09 3.56
N VAL A 107 -10.19 8.84 3.56
CA VAL A 107 -11.38 8.44 2.77
C VAL A 107 -12.63 9.17 3.25
N GLY A 108 -12.81 9.29 4.58
CA GLY A 108 -13.93 10.02 5.16
C GLY A 108 -13.91 11.49 4.80
N ALA A 109 -12.75 12.15 4.83
CA ALA A 109 -12.59 13.56 4.52
C ALA A 109 -12.95 13.86 3.06
N ALA A 110 -12.54 13.00 2.14
CA ALA A 110 -12.93 13.07 0.72
C ALA A 110 -14.46 13.01 0.51
N LEU A 111 -15.18 12.38 1.43
CA LEU A 111 -16.64 12.23 1.41
C LEU A 111 -17.36 13.21 2.36
N GLY A 112 -16.64 14.16 3.00
CA GLY A 112 -17.22 15.13 3.94
C GLY A 112 -17.41 14.66 5.38
N HIS A 113 -16.88 13.48 5.74
CA HIS A 113 -17.10 12.80 7.03
C HIS A 113 -15.81 12.25 7.67
N ALA A 114 -14.75 13.08 7.79
CA ALA A 114 -13.43 12.67 8.27
C ALA A 114 -13.45 11.94 9.64
N MET A 115 -14.11 12.54 10.64
CA MET A 115 -14.23 11.96 11.99
C MET A 115 -14.96 10.62 12.00
N VAL A 116 -16.07 10.52 11.25
CA VAL A 116 -16.85 9.28 11.14
C VAL A 116 -16.01 8.19 10.47
N GLY A 117 -15.26 8.52 9.42
CA GLY A 117 -14.35 7.60 8.75
C GLY A 117 -13.24 7.09 9.68
N ALA A 118 -12.62 7.97 10.47
CA ALA A 118 -11.59 7.60 11.43
C ALA A 118 -12.12 6.67 12.54
N VAL A 119 -13.22 7.06 13.19
CA VAL A 119 -13.86 6.28 14.27
C VAL A 119 -14.37 4.95 13.74
N GLY A 120 -15.04 4.96 12.58
CA GLY A 120 -15.57 3.76 11.93
C GLY A 120 -14.46 2.76 11.58
N ALA A 121 -13.33 3.23 11.05
CA ALA A 121 -12.18 2.37 10.74
C ALA A 121 -11.59 1.75 12.02
N VAL A 122 -11.42 2.52 13.10
CA VAL A 122 -10.95 2.01 14.39
C VAL A 122 -11.92 1.00 15.00
N ALA A 123 -13.22 1.31 14.98
CA ALA A 123 -14.26 0.43 15.51
C ALA A 123 -14.31 -0.89 14.73
N LEU A 124 -14.28 -0.83 13.40
CA LEU A 124 -14.22 -2.02 12.54
C LEU A 124 -12.98 -2.85 12.82
N ARG A 125 -11.83 -2.19 13.01
CA ARG A 125 -10.56 -2.86 13.33
C ARG A 125 -10.63 -3.59 14.65
N ALA A 126 -11.14 -2.91 15.69
CA ALA A 126 -11.33 -3.50 17.00
C ALA A 126 -12.33 -4.67 16.96
N PHE A 127 -13.43 -4.53 16.21
CA PHE A 127 -14.44 -5.56 16.03
C PHE A 127 -13.89 -6.81 15.33
N LEU A 128 -13.19 -6.67 14.20
CA LEU A 128 -12.58 -7.82 13.51
C LEU A 128 -11.54 -8.53 14.39
N GLY A 129 -10.77 -7.78 15.17
CA GLY A 129 -9.89 -8.35 16.18
C GLY A 129 -10.67 -9.08 17.28
N ALA A 130 -11.83 -8.55 17.69
CA ALA A 130 -12.68 -9.12 18.72
C ALA A 130 -13.26 -10.50 18.35
N LEU A 131 -13.60 -10.69 17.07
CA LEU A 131 -14.14 -11.93 16.53
C LEU A 131 -13.15 -13.10 16.54
N LYS A 132 -11.84 -12.86 16.64
CA LYS A 132 -10.83 -13.93 16.65
C LYS A 132 -10.75 -14.60 18.03
N PRO A 133 -10.65 -15.95 18.10
CA PRO A 133 -10.65 -16.63 19.38
C PRO A 133 -9.36 -16.32 20.17
N ALA A 134 -9.51 -16.19 21.49
CA ALA A 134 -8.42 -15.78 22.38
C ALA A 134 -7.53 -16.94 22.85
N ARG A 135 -7.49 -18.06 22.11
CA ARG A 135 -6.67 -19.23 22.48
C ARG A 135 -5.20 -18.88 22.34
N LEU A 136 -4.38 -19.24 23.34
CA LEU A 136 -2.95 -18.92 23.36
C LEU A 136 -2.22 -19.35 22.07
N SER A 137 -2.48 -20.56 21.59
CA SER A 137 -1.89 -21.08 20.35
C SER A 137 -2.21 -20.19 19.13
N GLN A 138 -3.43 -19.68 19.04
CA GLN A 138 -3.86 -18.79 17.97
C GLN A 138 -3.27 -17.39 18.12
N LEU A 139 -3.14 -16.89 19.35
CA LEU A 139 -2.50 -15.60 19.62
C LEU A 139 -1.01 -15.62 19.26
N LEU A 140 -0.31 -16.72 19.58
CA LEU A 140 1.10 -16.93 19.23
C LEU A 140 1.29 -17.11 17.73
N SER A 141 0.40 -17.86 17.07
CA SER A 141 0.38 -17.98 15.60
C SER A 141 0.17 -16.62 14.93
N ALA A 142 -0.79 -15.82 15.42
CA ALA A 142 -0.99 -14.45 14.97
C ALA A 142 0.23 -13.55 15.26
N GLY A 143 0.95 -13.82 16.36
CA GLY A 143 2.26 -13.26 16.68
C GLY A 143 3.29 -13.45 15.58
N ARG A 144 3.43 -14.70 15.10
CA ARG A 144 4.32 -15.05 13.99
C ARG A 144 3.91 -14.37 12.69
N THR A 145 2.61 -14.38 12.36
CA THR A 145 2.10 -13.67 11.17
C THR A 145 2.41 -12.18 11.23
N ARG A 146 2.15 -11.52 12.37
CA ARG A 146 2.45 -10.10 12.54
C ARG A 146 3.94 -9.81 12.44
N LEU A 147 4.80 -10.68 12.98
CA LEU A 147 6.25 -10.50 12.91
C LEU A 147 6.75 -10.56 11.46
N ILE A 148 6.26 -11.51 10.66
CA ILE A 148 6.60 -11.61 9.24
C ILE A 148 6.05 -10.39 8.46
N GLY A 149 4.83 -9.96 8.77
CA GLY A 149 4.24 -8.74 8.19
C GLY A 149 5.07 -7.49 8.48
N LEU A 150 5.46 -7.27 9.73
CA LEU A 150 6.29 -6.13 10.12
C LEU A 150 7.73 -6.23 9.61
N SER A 151 8.30 -7.43 9.55
CA SER A 151 9.65 -7.62 9.01
C SER A 151 9.70 -7.30 7.52
N SER A 152 8.61 -7.52 6.77
CA SER A 152 8.54 -7.14 5.35
C SER A 152 8.69 -5.62 5.11
N LEU A 153 8.48 -4.78 6.13
CA LEU A 153 8.71 -3.33 6.06
C LEU A 153 10.19 -2.95 6.29
N HIS A 154 10.98 -3.84 6.89
CA HIS A 154 12.38 -3.61 7.26
C HIS A 154 13.37 -4.39 6.38
N VAL A 155 12.92 -5.51 5.80
CA VAL A 155 13.69 -6.32 4.86
C VAL A 155 13.69 -5.64 3.50
N GLN A 156 14.82 -5.03 3.14
CA GLN A 156 15.02 -4.32 1.88
C GLN A 156 15.41 -5.29 0.74
N ASP A 157 14.78 -6.46 0.73
CA ASP A 157 14.86 -7.48 -0.31
C ASP A 157 13.43 -7.74 -0.80
N ASN A 158 13.17 -7.32 -2.03
CA ASN A 158 11.82 -7.33 -2.56
C ASN A 158 11.30 -8.73 -2.92
N GLU A 159 12.20 -9.70 -3.16
CA GLU A 159 11.80 -11.09 -3.41
C GLU A 159 11.46 -11.75 -2.09
N LEU A 160 12.34 -11.62 -1.08
CA LEU A 160 12.12 -12.18 0.25
C LEU A 160 10.84 -11.64 0.89
N ALA A 161 10.62 -10.33 0.83
CA ALA A 161 9.38 -9.72 1.34
C ALA A 161 8.13 -10.24 0.60
N SER A 162 8.21 -10.41 -0.71
CA SER A 162 7.09 -10.90 -1.52
C SER A 162 6.77 -12.37 -1.26
N ASP A 163 7.77 -13.20 -1.06
CA ASP A 163 7.61 -14.62 -0.78
C ASP A 163 7.11 -14.85 0.65
N ALA A 164 7.59 -14.05 1.62
CA ALA A 164 7.08 -14.02 2.98
C ALA A 164 5.58 -13.67 3.04
N LEU A 165 5.15 -12.62 2.32
CA LEU A 165 3.73 -12.27 2.19
C LEU A 165 2.89 -13.39 1.57
N THR A 166 3.41 -14.06 0.55
CA THR A 166 2.75 -15.20 -0.08
C THR A 166 2.61 -16.37 0.91
N GLY A 167 3.66 -16.67 1.66
CA GLY A 167 3.68 -17.72 2.68
C GLY A 167 2.61 -17.53 3.76
N MET A 168 2.41 -16.29 4.21
CA MET A 168 1.35 -15.96 5.17
C MET A 168 -0.06 -16.05 4.60
N TRP A 169 -0.21 -15.81 3.30
CA TRP A 169 -1.52 -15.71 2.65
C TRP A 169 -2.12 -17.07 2.26
N MET A 170 -1.28 -18.07 1.97
CA MET A 170 -1.75 -19.38 1.51
C MET A 170 -2.58 -20.10 2.58
N SER A 171 -3.81 -20.50 2.24
CA SER A 171 -4.69 -21.28 3.13
C SER A 171 -5.02 -22.70 2.66
N SER A 172 -4.78 -23.06 1.39
CA SER A 172 -4.82 -24.45 0.90
C SER A 172 -4.43 -24.49 -0.59
N PRO A 173 -3.68 -25.50 -1.06
CA PRO A 173 -3.41 -25.67 -2.49
C PRO A 173 -4.64 -26.24 -3.20
N ARG A 174 -5.37 -25.42 -3.95
CA ARG A 174 -6.36 -25.93 -4.94
C ARG A 174 -5.70 -26.11 -6.29
N ALA A 175 -5.78 -27.33 -6.83
CA ALA A 175 -5.25 -27.70 -8.13
C ALA A 175 -6.32 -27.49 -9.21
N PHE A 176 -6.13 -26.48 -10.05
CA PHE A 176 -6.89 -26.33 -11.30
C PHE A 176 -5.92 -26.08 -12.46
N ALA A 177 -6.17 -26.65 -13.63
CA ALA A 177 -5.42 -26.46 -14.88
C ALA A 177 -5.54 -25.00 -15.38
N ARG A 178 -4.72 -24.11 -14.82
CA ARG A 178 -4.60 -22.70 -15.22
C ARG A 178 -3.13 -22.42 -15.54
N PRO A 179 -2.81 -21.49 -16.46
CA PRO A 179 -1.44 -21.12 -16.75
C PRO A 179 -0.74 -20.68 -15.46
N LEU A 180 0.54 -21.04 -15.33
CA LEU A 180 1.31 -20.93 -14.08
C LEU A 180 1.26 -19.51 -13.48
N ALA A 181 1.27 -18.48 -14.33
CA ALA A 181 1.21 -17.09 -13.92
C ALA A 181 -0.14 -16.73 -13.23
N LEU A 182 -1.28 -17.21 -13.74
CA LEU A 182 -2.60 -17.02 -13.11
C LEU A 182 -2.73 -17.81 -11.80
N ARG A 183 -2.11 -18.99 -11.72
CA ARG A 183 -2.03 -19.74 -10.45
C ARG A 183 -1.23 -18.97 -9.40
N ARG A 184 -0.11 -18.36 -9.80
CA ARG A 184 0.71 -17.53 -8.91
C ARG A 184 -0.04 -16.28 -8.45
N LEU A 185 -0.80 -15.63 -9.34
CA LEU A 185 -1.67 -14.51 -8.96
C LEU A 185 -2.76 -14.93 -7.98
N GLN A 186 -3.39 -16.10 -8.17
CA GLN A 186 -4.40 -16.63 -7.23
C GLN A 186 -3.80 -16.94 -5.86
N ARG A 187 -2.60 -17.52 -5.81
CA ARG A 187 -1.87 -17.75 -4.54
C ARG A 187 -1.48 -16.45 -3.85
N ARG A 188 -1.42 -15.35 -4.61
CA ARG A 188 -1.16 -13.98 -4.14
C ARG A 188 -2.41 -13.10 -4.24
N SER A 189 -3.60 -13.66 -3.95
CA SER A 189 -4.85 -12.91 -4.12
C SER A 189 -4.98 -11.68 -3.22
N TYR A 190 -4.09 -11.48 -2.23
CA TYR A 190 -3.93 -10.19 -1.55
C TYR A 190 -3.63 -9.04 -2.53
N LEU A 191 -2.97 -9.31 -3.66
CA LEU A 191 -2.75 -8.31 -4.72
C LEU A 191 -4.08 -7.85 -5.33
N LEU A 192 -5.05 -8.75 -5.51
CA LEU A 192 -6.39 -8.40 -6.00
C LEU A 192 -7.17 -7.59 -4.96
N VAL A 193 -6.97 -7.88 -3.67
CA VAL A 193 -7.56 -7.10 -2.58
C VAL A 193 -6.95 -5.69 -2.54
N ILE A 194 -5.63 -5.57 -2.73
CA ILE A 194 -4.96 -4.26 -2.86
C ILE A 194 -5.48 -3.52 -4.09
N ALA A 195 -5.67 -4.21 -5.23
CA ALA A 195 -6.26 -3.61 -6.43
C ALA A 195 -7.65 -3.04 -6.15
N LEU A 196 -8.51 -3.83 -5.48
CA LEU A 196 -9.84 -3.40 -5.07
C LEU A 196 -9.77 -2.16 -4.15
N ILE A 197 -8.89 -2.17 -3.14
CA ILE A 197 -8.71 -1.02 -2.24
C ILE A 197 -8.30 0.22 -3.04
N GLN A 198 -7.36 0.10 -3.98
CA GLN A 198 -6.89 1.23 -4.77
C GLN A 198 -7.98 1.78 -5.70
N CYS A 199 -8.71 0.93 -6.41
CA CYS A 199 -9.81 1.36 -7.27
C CYS A 199 -10.94 2.00 -6.45
N ALA A 200 -11.31 1.38 -5.32
CA ALA A 200 -12.36 1.89 -4.45
C ALA A 200 -11.97 3.23 -3.80
N ASN A 201 -10.71 3.37 -3.37
CA ASN A 201 -10.18 4.63 -2.85
C ASN A 201 -10.10 5.71 -3.92
N ALA A 202 -9.70 5.36 -5.15
CA ALA A 202 -9.70 6.28 -6.28
C ALA A 202 -11.11 6.79 -6.58
N LEU A 203 -12.12 5.91 -6.64
CA LEU A 203 -13.53 6.32 -6.84
C LEU A 203 -14.05 7.22 -5.71
N ALA A 204 -13.66 6.93 -4.46
CA ALA A 204 -14.08 7.72 -3.30
C ALA A 204 -13.47 9.13 -3.28
N THR A 205 -12.23 9.26 -3.77
CA THR A 205 -11.47 10.52 -3.71
C THR A 205 -11.43 11.29 -5.02
N ALA A 206 -11.93 10.71 -6.13
CA ALA A 206 -11.85 11.31 -7.46
C ALA A 206 -12.48 12.71 -7.52
N ASN A 207 -13.67 12.90 -6.94
CA ASN A 207 -14.38 14.17 -6.99
C ASN A 207 -13.74 15.25 -6.10
N SER A 208 -13.16 14.86 -4.95
CA SER A 208 -12.66 15.81 -3.94
C SER A 208 -11.18 16.16 -4.12
N ALA A 209 -10.39 15.21 -4.61
CA ALA A 209 -8.93 15.36 -4.75
C ALA A 209 -8.50 15.49 -6.21
N GLY A 210 -9.41 15.38 -7.19
CA GLY A 210 -9.15 15.67 -8.60
C GLY A 210 -7.92 14.96 -9.14
N ILE A 211 -6.94 15.74 -9.62
CA ILE A 211 -5.64 15.23 -10.09
C ILE A 211 -4.84 14.53 -8.99
N GLY A 212 -4.96 14.97 -7.74
CA GLY A 212 -4.37 14.32 -6.57
C GLY A 212 -4.69 12.83 -6.53
N ALA A 213 -5.97 12.48 -6.69
CA ALA A 213 -6.41 11.08 -6.73
C ALA A 213 -5.84 10.33 -7.95
N PHE A 214 -5.77 10.98 -9.11
CA PHE A 214 -5.21 10.40 -10.34
C PHE A 214 -3.73 10.05 -10.20
N ILE A 215 -2.90 10.98 -9.69
CA ILE A 215 -1.46 10.75 -9.51
C ILE A 215 -1.22 9.68 -8.45
N VAL A 216 -1.90 9.77 -7.30
CA VAL A 216 -1.77 8.77 -6.23
C VAL A 216 -2.16 7.38 -6.75
N PHE A 217 -3.30 7.26 -7.45
CA PHE A 217 -3.71 6.02 -8.08
C PHE A 217 -2.65 5.50 -9.05
N SER A 218 -2.13 6.34 -9.96
CA SER A 218 -1.13 5.94 -10.95
C SER A 218 0.15 5.40 -10.31
N LEU A 219 0.62 6.06 -9.25
CA LEU A 219 1.80 5.64 -8.49
C LEU A 219 1.56 4.33 -7.75
N THR A 220 0.47 4.21 -6.99
CA THR A 220 0.16 3.00 -6.23
C THR A 220 -0.17 1.81 -7.13
N TRP A 221 -0.79 2.08 -8.29
CA TRP A 221 -1.13 1.06 -9.28
C TRP A 221 0.13 0.50 -9.92
N THR A 222 1.14 1.35 -10.15
CA THR A 222 2.47 0.91 -10.60
C THR A 222 3.18 0.06 -9.55
N ILE A 223 3.06 0.42 -8.26
CA ILE A 223 3.62 -0.38 -7.16
C ILE A 223 2.97 -1.77 -7.12
N LEU A 224 1.64 -1.83 -7.25
CA LEU A 224 0.89 -3.08 -7.34
C LEU A 224 1.28 -3.90 -8.57
N GLY A 225 1.47 -3.25 -9.71
CA GLY A 225 1.86 -3.88 -10.97
C GLY A 225 3.20 -4.60 -10.89
N ALA A 226 4.12 -4.15 -10.03
CA ALA A 226 5.34 -4.90 -9.73
C ALA A 226 5.06 -6.29 -9.13
N GLY A 227 4.05 -6.41 -8.26
CA GLY A 227 3.60 -7.68 -7.71
C GLY A 227 2.95 -8.57 -8.77
N VAL A 228 2.17 -7.98 -9.67
CA VAL A 228 1.52 -8.68 -10.78
C VAL A 228 2.55 -9.18 -11.80
N TYR A 229 3.54 -8.36 -12.17
CA TYR A 229 4.67 -8.76 -13.00
C TYR A 229 5.40 -9.98 -12.42
N ARG A 230 5.70 -9.98 -11.10
CA ARG A 230 6.37 -11.11 -10.43
C ARG A 230 5.56 -12.40 -10.48
N CYS A 231 4.24 -12.34 -10.65
CA CYS A 231 3.44 -13.54 -10.85
C CYS A 231 3.72 -14.20 -12.21
N GLY A 232 4.05 -13.40 -13.23
CA GLY A 232 4.45 -13.85 -14.56
C GLY A 232 5.97 -14.03 -14.75
N ASP A 233 6.80 -13.62 -13.79
CA ASP A 233 8.25 -13.78 -13.91
C ASP A 233 8.66 -15.26 -13.72
N LEU A 234 8.86 -15.95 -14.84
CA LEU A 234 9.25 -17.35 -14.90
C LEU A 234 10.74 -17.55 -15.23
N ARG A 235 11.56 -16.49 -15.19
CA ARG A 235 12.98 -16.55 -15.60
C ARG A 235 13.82 -17.56 -14.83
N LYS A 236 13.42 -17.91 -13.60
CA LYS A 236 14.04 -18.97 -12.79
C LYS A 236 13.73 -20.40 -13.29
N LEU A 237 12.71 -20.56 -14.12
CA LEU A 237 12.22 -21.86 -14.62
C LEU A 237 12.40 -21.98 -16.14
N THR A 238 12.21 -20.89 -16.88
CA THR A 238 12.26 -20.83 -18.33
C THR A 238 12.92 -19.53 -18.78
N PRO A 239 13.73 -19.51 -19.85
CA PRO A 239 14.41 -18.30 -20.30
C PRO A 239 13.46 -17.21 -20.85
N THR A 240 12.18 -17.52 -21.04
CA THR A 240 11.20 -16.62 -21.67
C THR A 240 10.68 -15.56 -20.69
N PRO A 241 10.85 -14.25 -21.01
CA PRO A 241 10.34 -13.16 -20.16
C PRO A 241 8.87 -12.81 -20.44
N TRP A 242 8.31 -13.34 -21.54
CA TRP A 242 7.00 -12.99 -22.07
C TRP A 242 5.87 -13.04 -21.04
N PRO A 243 5.73 -14.06 -20.17
CA PRO A 243 4.60 -14.11 -19.24
C PRO A 243 4.61 -12.96 -18.23
N GLY A 244 5.78 -12.45 -17.85
CA GLY A 244 5.93 -11.28 -17.00
C GLY A 244 5.48 -10.01 -17.72
N TYR A 245 5.88 -9.83 -18.97
CA TYR A 245 5.47 -8.70 -19.80
C TYR A 245 3.97 -8.70 -20.08
N PHE A 246 3.37 -9.85 -20.41
CA PHE A 246 1.93 -9.97 -20.59
C PHE A 246 1.16 -9.59 -19.32
N MET A 247 1.65 -10.00 -18.14
CA MET A 247 1.05 -9.63 -16.86
C MET A 247 1.14 -8.12 -16.59
N ALA A 248 2.30 -7.50 -16.85
CA ALA A 248 2.48 -6.07 -16.69
C ALA A 248 1.63 -5.26 -17.68
N ALA A 249 1.57 -5.68 -18.94
CA ALA A 249 0.74 -5.06 -19.97
C ALA A 249 -0.75 -5.18 -19.64
N GLY A 250 -1.23 -6.37 -19.26
CA GLY A 250 -2.62 -6.58 -18.84
C GLY A 250 -2.99 -5.71 -17.62
N HIS A 251 -2.10 -5.62 -16.62
CA HIS A 251 -2.28 -4.75 -15.45
C HIS A 251 -2.37 -3.27 -15.82
N ALA A 252 -1.51 -2.82 -16.74
CA ALA A 252 -1.52 -1.46 -17.25
C ALA A 252 -2.80 -1.14 -18.03
N LEU A 253 -3.29 -2.06 -18.86
CA LEU A 253 -4.53 -1.91 -19.62
C LEU A 253 -5.76 -1.86 -18.71
N VAL A 254 -5.80 -2.67 -17.65
CA VAL A 254 -6.86 -2.58 -16.62
C VAL A 254 -6.80 -1.22 -15.93
N GLY A 255 -5.60 -0.73 -15.60
CA GLY A 255 -5.40 0.62 -15.05
C GLY A 255 -5.89 1.71 -16.00
N MET A 256 -5.56 1.61 -17.28
CA MET A 256 -5.99 2.53 -18.35
C MET A 256 -7.51 2.55 -18.48
N ALA A 257 -8.17 1.39 -18.52
CA ALA A 257 -9.62 1.30 -18.61
C ALA A 257 -10.30 1.92 -17.38
N PHE A 258 -9.76 1.68 -16.19
CA PHE A 258 -10.23 2.31 -14.97
C PHE A 258 -10.02 3.83 -14.99
N MET A 259 -8.84 4.30 -15.43
CA MET A 259 -8.56 5.73 -15.57
C MET A 259 -9.52 6.41 -16.55
N ALA A 260 -9.78 5.78 -17.70
CA ALA A 260 -10.72 6.28 -18.70
C ALA A 260 -12.15 6.42 -18.15
N TYR A 261 -12.54 5.52 -17.24
CA TYR A 261 -13.83 5.56 -16.57
C TYR A 261 -13.93 6.69 -15.53
N VAL A 262 -12.86 6.94 -14.77
CA VAL A 262 -12.89 7.89 -13.64
C VAL A 262 -12.52 9.30 -14.06
N TRP A 263 -11.47 9.46 -14.87
CA TRP A 263 -10.94 10.75 -15.31
C TRP A 263 -11.10 10.88 -16.82
N PRO A 264 -11.90 11.85 -17.31
CA PRO A 264 -12.14 12.07 -18.73
C PRO A 264 -10.91 12.68 -19.42
N MET A 265 -9.90 11.85 -19.66
CA MET A 265 -8.65 12.22 -20.34
C MET A 265 -8.65 11.74 -21.80
N PRO A 266 -7.88 12.40 -22.69
CA PRO A 266 -7.72 11.95 -24.06
C PRO A 266 -7.05 10.57 -24.12
N TRP A 267 -7.40 9.77 -25.13
CA TRP A 267 -6.85 8.42 -25.32
C TRP A 267 -5.34 8.40 -25.45
N THR A 268 -4.72 9.47 -25.96
CA THR A 268 -3.26 9.64 -26.05
C THR A 268 -2.62 9.72 -24.66
N ALA A 269 -3.20 10.51 -23.75
CA ALA A 269 -2.76 10.60 -22.36
C ALA A 269 -2.91 9.26 -21.64
N LEU A 270 -4.06 8.59 -21.82
CA LEU A 270 -4.32 7.26 -21.24
C LEU A 270 -3.36 6.19 -21.76
N ALA A 271 -3.03 6.19 -23.05
CA ALA A 271 -2.07 5.27 -23.64
C ALA A 271 -0.65 5.51 -23.11
N MET A 272 -0.24 6.77 -22.98
CA MET A 272 1.04 7.14 -22.38
C MET A 272 1.13 6.67 -20.91
N MET A 273 0.05 6.83 -20.15
CA MET A 273 -0.03 6.31 -18.78
C MET A 273 0.06 4.79 -18.73
N ALA A 274 -0.61 4.08 -19.64
CA ALA A 274 -0.52 2.63 -19.71
C ALA A 274 0.93 2.16 -19.98
N VAL A 275 1.63 2.80 -20.91
CA VAL A 275 3.05 2.50 -21.18
C VAL A 275 3.91 2.78 -19.95
N ALA A 276 3.74 3.93 -19.30
CA ALA A 276 4.50 4.31 -18.11
C ALA A 276 4.26 3.37 -16.93
N ILE A 277 3.00 2.99 -16.68
CA ILE A 277 2.63 2.02 -15.64
C ILE A 277 3.21 0.65 -15.96
N GLY A 278 3.09 0.16 -17.21
CA GLY A 278 3.59 -1.15 -17.62
C GLY A 278 5.10 -1.24 -17.46
N PHE A 279 5.83 -0.23 -17.95
CA PHE A 279 7.29 -0.19 -17.83
C PHE A 279 7.76 0.07 -16.40
N GLY A 280 7.09 0.95 -15.65
CA GLY A 280 7.36 1.19 -14.23
C GLY A 280 7.14 -0.07 -13.39
N SER A 281 6.08 -0.83 -13.69
CA SER A 281 5.77 -2.12 -13.06
C SER A 281 6.86 -3.15 -13.35
N TYR A 282 7.36 -3.21 -14.58
CA TYR A 282 8.50 -4.06 -14.97
C TYR A 282 9.78 -3.67 -14.21
N GLN A 283 10.18 -2.40 -14.25
CA GLN A 283 11.39 -1.92 -13.57
C GLN A 283 11.35 -2.20 -12.07
N ARG A 284 10.17 -1.99 -11.46
CA ARG A 284 9.95 -2.23 -10.04
C ARG A 284 9.79 -3.72 -9.72
N GLY A 285 9.34 -4.51 -10.68
CA GLY A 285 9.19 -5.96 -10.57
C GLY A 285 10.52 -6.69 -10.44
N GLN A 286 11.61 -6.12 -10.97
CA GLN A 286 12.95 -6.74 -10.96
C GLN A 286 13.48 -7.04 -9.55
N PRO A 287 14.22 -8.16 -9.37
CA PRO A 287 14.88 -8.51 -8.11
C PRO A 287 15.83 -7.42 -7.64
N ARG A 288 15.70 -6.98 -6.39
CA ARG A 288 16.48 -5.89 -5.81
C ARG A 288 16.70 -6.11 -4.32
N ARG A 289 17.93 -5.84 -3.90
CA ARG A 289 18.36 -5.82 -2.50
C ARG A 289 19.21 -4.57 -2.25
N VAL A 290 19.05 -3.95 -1.09
CA VAL A 290 20.00 -2.95 -0.59
C VAL A 290 21.17 -3.71 0.01
N VAL A 291 22.39 -3.44 -0.46
CA VAL A 291 23.60 -4.18 -0.06
C VAL A 291 24.55 -3.28 0.73
N SER A 292 24.53 -1.98 0.46
CA SER A 292 25.31 -0.99 1.21
C SER A 292 24.42 -0.02 1.97
N LEU A 293 24.66 0.10 3.27
CA LEU A 293 24.05 1.12 4.13
C LEU A 293 25.00 2.33 4.26
N THR A 294 25.41 2.89 3.12
CA THR A 294 26.19 4.13 3.13
C THR A 294 25.26 5.29 3.44
N TYR A 295 25.35 5.83 4.65
CA TYR A 295 24.52 6.95 5.08
C TYR A 295 25.08 8.25 4.53
N VAL A 296 24.24 9.00 3.81
CA VAL A 296 24.50 10.39 3.47
C VAL A 296 23.73 11.25 4.48
N ASP A 297 24.45 12.07 5.24
CA ASP A 297 23.83 13.08 6.07
C ASP A 297 23.32 14.21 5.16
N ASN A 298 22.01 14.43 5.19
CA ASN A 298 21.36 15.49 4.41
C ASN A 298 21.27 16.81 5.18
N GLY A 299 21.86 16.92 6.38
CA GLY A 299 21.77 18.08 7.25
C GLY A 299 20.38 18.29 7.87
N MET A 300 19.41 17.42 7.54
CA MET A 300 18.04 17.41 8.07
C MET A 300 17.85 16.28 9.09
N GLY A 301 18.91 15.85 9.79
CA GLY A 301 18.81 14.83 10.84
C GLY A 301 18.24 13.47 10.40
N MET A 302 18.08 13.24 9.10
CA MET A 302 17.55 12.02 8.50
C MET A 302 18.56 11.50 7.48
N SER A 303 19.47 10.65 7.91
CA SER A 303 20.36 9.97 6.98
C SER A 303 19.63 8.79 6.34
N ALA A 304 19.48 8.85 5.02
CA ALA A 304 18.92 7.74 4.24
C ALA A 304 19.99 7.25 3.24
N PRO A 305 20.27 5.95 3.17
CA PRO A 305 21.16 5.41 2.16
C PRO A 305 20.63 5.75 0.76
N PRO A 306 21.45 6.25 -0.18
CA PRO A 306 21.01 6.50 -1.55
C PRO A 306 20.42 5.25 -2.22
N GLU A 307 20.96 4.08 -1.90
CA GLU A 307 20.41 2.78 -2.33
C GLU A 307 18.97 2.56 -1.84
N LEU A 308 18.64 3.02 -0.63
CA LEU A 308 17.30 2.91 -0.05
C LEU A 308 16.30 3.82 -0.79
N VAL A 309 16.70 5.05 -1.09
CA VAL A 309 15.91 6.00 -1.87
C VAL A 309 15.65 5.45 -3.27
N TYR A 310 16.71 4.97 -3.94
CA TYR A 310 16.59 4.34 -5.25
C TYR A 310 15.70 3.09 -5.21
N TYR A 311 15.82 2.25 -4.17
CA TYR A 311 15.00 1.07 -3.98
C TYR A 311 13.51 1.41 -3.97
N TYR A 312 13.09 2.42 -3.21
CA TYR A 312 11.69 2.81 -3.10
C TYR A 312 11.17 3.60 -4.30
N LEU A 313 12.01 4.42 -4.95
CA LEU A 313 11.58 5.28 -6.07
C LEU A 313 11.62 4.60 -7.43
N LYS A 314 12.44 3.57 -7.65
CA LYS A 314 12.59 2.96 -8.98
C LYS A 314 11.26 2.59 -9.64
N GLY A 315 11.13 3.00 -10.91
CA GLY A 315 9.93 2.87 -11.74
C GLY A 315 8.92 4.00 -11.57
N LEU A 316 8.93 4.75 -10.47
CA LEU A 316 7.96 5.81 -10.19
C LEU A 316 8.24 7.15 -10.91
N PRO A 317 9.50 7.62 -11.07
CA PRO A 317 9.78 8.86 -11.79
C PRO A 317 9.19 8.89 -13.21
N LEU A 318 9.20 7.76 -13.91
CA LEU A 318 8.58 7.68 -15.24
C LEU A 318 7.07 7.93 -15.19
N VAL A 319 6.39 7.39 -14.17
CA VAL A 319 4.95 7.57 -13.98
C VAL A 319 4.62 9.02 -13.63
N VAL A 320 5.47 9.67 -12.83
CA VAL A 320 5.31 11.10 -12.52
C VAL A 320 5.50 11.95 -13.78
N MET A 321 6.53 11.68 -14.58
CA MET A 321 6.76 12.40 -15.84
C MET A 321 5.63 12.18 -16.85
N ALA A 322 5.14 10.93 -16.97
CA ALA A 322 4.02 10.61 -17.83
C ALA A 322 2.72 11.25 -17.35
N ALA A 323 2.48 11.30 -16.03
CA ALA A 323 1.33 12.01 -15.47
C ALA A 323 1.42 13.51 -15.77
N GLY A 324 2.58 14.13 -15.57
CA GLY A 324 2.79 15.55 -15.92
C GLY A 324 2.55 15.83 -17.40
N ALA A 325 3.06 14.98 -18.29
CA ALA A 325 2.83 15.09 -19.73
C ALA A 325 1.36 14.84 -20.09
N ALA A 326 0.68 13.88 -19.44
CA ALA A 326 -0.71 13.53 -19.69
C ALA A 326 -1.66 14.69 -19.32
N LEU A 327 -1.30 15.45 -18.28
CA LEU A 327 -2.06 16.63 -17.84
C LEU A 327 -1.83 17.87 -18.73
N ALA A 328 -0.81 17.84 -19.60
CA ALA A 328 -0.46 18.93 -20.51
C ALA A 328 -1.06 18.78 -21.92
N ILE A 329 -1.74 17.67 -22.20
CA ILE A 329 -2.42 17.35 -23.47
C ILE A 329 -3.92 17.57 -23.31
#